data_AF-A0A1C6HDF4-F1
#
_entry.id   AF-A0A1C6HDF4-F1
#
_cell.length_a   1.000
_cell.length_b   1.000
_cell.length_c   1.000
_cell.angle_alpha   90.00
_cell.angle_beta   90.00
_cell.angle_gamma   90.00
#
_symmetry.space_group_name_H-M   'P 1'
#
loop_
_entity.id
_entity.type
_entity.pdbx_description
1 polymer ?
#
loop_
_entity_poly.entity_id
_entity_poly.type
_entity_poly.pdbx_seq_one_letter_code
_entity_poly.pdbx_strand_id
1 'polypeptide(L)'
;MKANISNRIVFHTESEKDSVICLDEVGAETLDIKGRGILKVGSNKTVFQGFYVSDDEVKEYIKPYVVNKKAVEPVVVSNNGNTIFDKYKDFKPGFIENKKNDNVEDAEDLKDLSFLKNI
;
A
#
# COMPACT_ATOMS: atom_id res chain seq x y z
N MET A 1 -16.67 6.82 6.20
CA MET A 1 -15.95 6.67 4.92
C MET A 1 -16.73 7.33 3.78
N LYS A 2 -17.92 6.84 3.40
CA LYS A 2 -18.74 7.45 2.32
C LYS A 2 -19.07 8.93 2.50
N ALA A 3 -19.25 9.38 3.75
CA ALA A 3 -19.52 10.80 4.06
C ALA A 3 -18.35 11.75 3.72
N ASN A 4 -17.12 11.23 3.62
CA ASN A 4 -15.91 12.04 3.41
C ASN A 4 -15.29 11.82 2.02
N ILE A 5 -15.77 10.83 1.26
CA ILE A 5 -15.29 10.49 -0.07
C ILE A 5 -16.48 10.55 -1.03
N SER A 6 -16.63 11.69 -1.70
CA SER A 6 -17.71 11.92 -2.67
C SER A 6 -17.45 11.20 -3.99
N ASN A 7 -16.20 11.16 -4.44
CA ASN A 7 -15.80 10.64 -5.74
C ASN A 7 -15.44 9.17 -5.63
N ARG A 8 -16.05 8.34 -6.48
CA ARG A 8 -15.89 6.88 -6.43
C ARG A 8 -15.76 6.32 -7.83
N ILE A 9 -14.83 5.38 -7.98
CA ILE A 9 -14.66 4.57 -9.19
C ILE A 9 -15.06 3.15 -8.81
N VAL A 10 -16.04 2.60 -9.51
CA VAL A 10 -16.58 1.26 -9.21
C VAL A 10 -16.59 0.46 -10.51
N PHE A 11 -15.87 -0.66 -10.51
CA PHE A 11 -15.88 -1.65 -11.58
C PHE A 11 -17.02 -2.64 -11.38
N HIS A 12 -17.06 -3.69 -12.21
CA HIS A 12 -18.06 -4.75 -12.08
C HIS A 12 -18.17 -5.29 -10.65
N THR A 13 -19.40 -5.39 -10.16
CA THR A 13 -19.74 -5.98 -8.86
C THR A 13 -20.61 -7.21 -9.04
N GLU A 14 -20.50 -8.19 -8.14
CA GLU A 14 -21.26 -9.45 -8.26
C GLU A 14 -22.76 -9.26 -8.00
N SER A 15 -23.13 -8.38 -7.05
CA SER A 15 -24.53 -8.17 -6.68
C SER A 15 -24.98 -6.71 -6.72
N GLU A 16 -26.29 -6.51 -6.87
CA GLU A 16 -26.93 -5.19 -6.73
C GLU A 16 -26.65 -4.55 -5.36
N LYS A 17 -26.51 -5.37 -4.29
CA LYS A 17 -26.22 -4.86 -2.95
C LYS A 17 -24.84 -4.24 -2.88
N ASP A 18 -23.84 -4.86 -3.52
CA ASP A 18 -22.48 -4.34 -3.58
C ASP A 18 -22.42 -3.03 -4.37
N SER A 19 -23.17 -2.99 -5.47
CA SER A 19 -23.39 -1.80 -6.29
C SER A 19 -23.97 -0.65 -5.45
N VAL A 20 -25.02 -0.89 -4.65
CA VAL A 20 -25.60 0.10 -3.73
C VAL A 20 -24.64 0.49 -2.61
N ILE A 21 -23.87 -0.45 -2.05
CA ILE A 21 -22.87 -0.11 -1.02
C ILE A 21 -21.85 0.87 -1.59
N CYS A 22 -21.38 0.63 -2.82
CA CYS A 22 -20.32 1.39 -3.47
C CYS A 22 -20.81 2.67 -4.16
N LEU A 23 -21.95 2.68 -4.85
CA LEU A 23 -22.46 3.81 -5.65
C LEU A 23 -23.70 4.50 -5.06
N ASP A 24 -24.27 3.96 -3.98
CA ASP A 24 -25.58 4.33 -3.40
C ASP A 24 -26.80 4.07 -4.31
N GLU A 25 -26.57 3.49 -5.50
CA GLU A 25 -27.61 3.05 -6.43
C GLU A 25 -27.10 1.80 -7.16
N VAL A 26 -27.98 1.12 -7.87
CA VAL A 26 -27.67 -0.03 -8.73
C VAL A 26 -26.99 0.40 -10.04
N GLY A 27 -26.37 -0.56 -10.74
CA GLY A 27 -25.77 -0.39 -12.07
C GLY A 27 -24.38 -1.00 -12.25
N ALA A 28 -23.55 -1.09 -11.21
CA ALA A 28 -22.21 -1.70 -11.31
C ALA A 28 -22.25 -3.20 -11.65
N GLU A 29 -23.32 -3.90 -11.27
CA GLU A 29 -23.56 -5.31 -11.56
C GLU A 29 -23.80 -5.59 -13.05
N THR A 30 -24.29 -4.58 -13.79
CA THR A 30 -24.57 -4.68 -15.24
C THR A 30 -23.32 -4.53 -16.10
N LEU A 31 -22.18 -4.18 -15.51
CA LEU A 31 -20.92 -4.00 -16.24
C LEU A 31 -20.38 -5.37 -16.68
N ASP A 32 -20.31 -5.61 -17.98
CA ASP A 32 -19.95 -6.92 -18.56
C ASP A 32 -18.55 -6.95 -19.18
N ILE A 33 -17.96 -5.79 -19.44
CA ILE A 33 -16.68 -5.64 -20.14
C ILE A 33 -15.54 -5.37 -19.14
N LYS A 34 -14.44 -6.11 -19.29
CA LYS A 34 -13.22 -5.92 -18.50
C LYS A 34 -12.71 -4.48 -18.60
N GLY A 35 -12.43 -3.87 -17.45
CA GLY A 35 -11.97 -2.49 -17.37
C GLY A 35 -13.06 -1.44 -17.55
N ARG A 36 -14.31 -1.81 -17.83
CA ARG A 36 -15.43 -0.87 -17.80
C ARG A 36 -15.83 -0.56 -16.36
N GLY A 37 -16.02 0.70 -16.05
CA GLY A 37 -16.37 1.17 -14.71
C GLY A 37 -17.34 2.33 -14.74
N ILE A 38 -17.88 2.65 -13.57
CA ILE A 38 -18.69 3.82 -13.32
C ILE A 38 -17.88 4.80 -12.47
N LEU A 39 -17.73 6.01 -12.95
CA LEU A 39 -17.17 7.14 -12.23
C LEU A 39 -18.32 7.97 -11.65
N LYS A 40 -18.42 7.99 -10.32
CA LYS A 40 -19.35 8.86 -9.58
C LYS A 40 -18.60 10.09 -9.09
N VAL A 41 -19.01 11.28 -9.52
CA VAL A 41 -18.49 12.58 -9.06
C VAL A 41 -19.65 13.37 -8.48
N GLY A 42 -19.75 13.40 -7.15
CA GLY A 42 -20.92 13.93 -6.46
C GLY A 42 -22.19 13.18 -6.86
N SER A 43 -23.15 13.89 -7.46
CA SER A 43 -24.40 13.31 -7.99
C SER A 43 -24.28 12.78 -9.42
N ASN A 44 -23.22 13.17 -10.14
CA ASN A 44 -23.05 12.78 -11.55
C ASN A 44 -22.41 11.40 -11.65
N LYS A 45 -22.85 10.64 -12.65
CA LYS A 45 -22.29 9.32 -12.97
C LYS A 45 -21.98 9.22 -14.45
N THR A 46 -20.81 8.69 -14.75
CA THR A 46 -20.39 8.43 -16.12
C THR A 46 -19.82 7.03 -16.23
N VAL A 47 -20.18 6.32 -17.29
CA VAL A 47 -19.55 5.05 -17.63
C VAL A 47 -18.25 5.36 -18.36
N PHE A 48 -17.15 4.73 -17.96
CA PHE A 48 -15.85 4.90 -18.59
C PHE A 48 -15.22 3.54 -18.89
N GLN A 49 -14.26 3.56 -19.80
CA GLN A 49 -13.38 2.42 -20.07
C GLN A 49 -12.00 2.73 -19.51
N GLY A 50 -11.52 1.90 -18.59
CA GLY A 50 -10.19 2.01 -18.01
C GLY A 50 -9.10 1.63 -19.00
N PHE A 51 -7.93 2.23 -18.82
CA PHE A 51 -6.73 1.86 -19.58
C PHE A 51 -6.24 0.50 -19.13
N TYR A 52 -5.82 -0.31 -20.10
CA TYR A 52 -5.10 -1.55 -19.85
C TYR A 52 -3.61 -1.24 -19.79
N VAL A 53 -2.96 -1.70 -18.72
CA VAL A 53 -1.50 -1.66 -18.58
C VAL A 53 -1.06 -3.02 -18.07
N SER A 54 -0.03 -3.58 -18.69
CA SER A 54 0.56 -4.86 -18.31
C SER A 54 1.60 -4.69 -17.19
N ASP A 55 1.85 -5.75 -16.43
CA ASP A 55 2.84 -5.72 -15.34
C ASP A 55 4.26 -5.42 -15.85
N ASP A 56 4.58 -5.84 -17.07
CA ASP A 56 5.90 -5.60 -17.68
C ASP A 56 6.07 -4.12 -18.08
N GLU A 57 5.03 -3.50 -18.62
CA GLU A 57 4.98 -2.05 -18.86
C GLU A 57 5.11 -1.28 -17.54
N VAL A 58 4.37 -1.69 -16.50
CA VAL A 58 4.48 -1.05 -15.16
C VAL A 58 5.91 -1.13 -14.66
N LYS A 59 6.55 -2.31 -14.70
CA LYS A 59 7.95 -2.48 -14.27
C LYS A 59 8.88 -1.57 -15.05
N GLU A 60 8.69 -1.44 -16.36
CA GLU A 60 9.51 -0.55 -17.18
C GLU A 60 9.32 0.92 -16.81
N TYR A 61 8.08 1.38 -16.64
CA TYR A 61 7.78 2.76 -16.29
C TYR A 61 8.21 3.16 -14.88
N ILE A 62 8.19 2.25 -13.91
CA ILE A 62 8.60 2.56 -12.53
C ILE A 62 10.13 2.50 -12.33
N LYS A 63 10.89 1.79 -13.17
CA LYS A 63 12.37 1.67 -13.06
C LYS A 63 13.10 2.95 -12.67
N PRO A 64 12.88 4.12 -13.32
CA PRO A 64 13.59 5.35 -12.97
C PRO A 64 13.21 5.92 -11.59
N TYR A 65 12.07 5.51 -11.02
CA TYR A 65 11.56 6.01 -9.74
C TYR A 65 11.81 5.03 -8.58
N VAL A 66 12.24 3.80 -8.86
CA VAL A 66 12.65 2.85 -7.82
C VAL A 66 14.01 3.28 -7.27
N VAL A 67 13.99 4.09 -6.22
CA VAL A 67 15.19 4.35 -5.42
C VAL A 67 15.53 3.05 -4.71
N ASN A 68 16.58 2.38 -5.16
CA ASN A 68 17.21 1.34 -4.37
C ASN A 68 17.66 2.01 -3.07
N LYS A 69 16.90 1.78 -1.98
CA LYS A 69 17.41 2.06 -0.63
C LYS A 69 18.73 1.31 -0.57
N LYS A 70 19.84 2.05 -0.60
CA LYS A 70 21.16 1.47 -0.37
C LYS A 70 21.00 0.64 0.90
N ALA A 71 21.32 -0.65 0.81
CA ALA A 71 21.47 -1.45 1.99
C ALA A 71 22.37 -0.64 2.91
N VAL A 72 21.86 -0.29 4.09
CA VAL A 72 22.69 0.33 5.11
C VAL A 72 23.81 -0.66 5.33
N GLU A 73 25.03 -0.30 4.96
CA GLU A 73 26.18 -1.14 5.23
C GLU A 73 26.13 -1.46 6.73
N PRO A 74 26.23 -2.74 7.14
CA PRO A 74 26.19 -3.06 8.56
C PRO A 74 27.30 -2.26 9.22
N VAL A 75 26.92 -1.36 10.13
CA VAL A 75 27.86 -0.61 10.95
C VAL A 75 28.61 -1.64 11.78
N VAL A 76 29.85 -1.95 11.39
CA VAL A 76 30.71 -2.85 12.13
C VAL A 76 31.15 -2.12 13.40
N VAL A 77 30.38 -2.25 14.47
CA VAL A 77 30.82 -1.81 15.80
C VAL A 77 31.80 -2.85 16.33
N SER A 78 33.10 -2.59 16.16
CA SER A 78 34.14 -3.44 16.76
C SER A 78 34.30 -3.06 18.23
N ASN A 79 33.56 -3.73 19.11
CA ASN A 79 33.89 -3.74 20.53
C ASN A 79 34.66 -5.01 20.83
N ASN A 80 35.98 -4.84 21.00
CA ASN A 80 36.90 -5.73 21.71
C ASN A 80 36.66 -7.23 21.50
N GLY A 81 37.16 -7.75 20.37
CA GLY A 81 37.83 -9.05 20.34
C GLY A 81 37.00 -10.32 20.13
N ASN A 82 35.68 -10.27 19.92
CA ASN A 82 34.90 -11.47 19.60
C ASN A 82 34.05 -11.27 18.33
N THR A 83 34.44 -11.92 17.23
CA THR A 83 33.63 -12.03 16.01
C THR A 83 32.59 -13.13 16.18
N ILE A 84 31.33 -12.77 16.40
CA ILE A 84 30.20 -13.69 16.27
C ILE A 84 29.72 -13.64 14.82
N PHE A 85 29.82 -14.77 14.10
CA PHE A 85 29.26 -14.92 12.76
C PHE A 85 27.74 -15.14 12.88
N ASP A 86 26.95 -14.11 12.58
CA ASP A 86 25.50 -14.25 12.44
C ASP A 86 25.16 -15.10 11.20
N LYS A 87 24.42 -16.19 11.43
CA LYS A 87 24.05 -17.20 10.43
C LYS A 87 22.94 -16.76 9.45
N TYR A 88 22.73 -15.46 9.23
CA TYR A 88 21.72 -14.97 8.30
C TYR A 88 22.29 -14.77 6.89
N LYS A 89 22.85 -15.86 6.33
CA LYS A 89 22.99 -16.02 4.89
C LYS A 89 21.62 -16.43 4.33
N ASP A 90 21.26 -15.83 3.21
CA ASP A 90 20.13 -16.17 2.33
C ASP A 90 18.80 -15.44 2.59
N PHE A 91 18.81 -14.10 2.53
CA PHE A 91 17.59 -13.36 2.21
C PHE A 91 17.30 -13.47 0.70
N LYS A 92 16.48 -14.44 0.31
CA LYS A 92 15.70 -14.34 -0.95
C LYS A 92 14.67 -13.22 -0.75
N PRO A 93 14.46 -12.31 -1.73
CA PRO A 93 13.49 -11.24 -1.59
C PRO A 93 12.07 -11.81 -1.63
N GLY A 94 11.56 -12.22 -0.47
CA GLY A 94 10.16 -12.52 -0.25
C GLY A 94 9.41 -11.21 0.01
N PHE A 95 8.28 -11.03 -0.67
CA PHE A 95 7.32 -9.96 -0.37
C PHE A 95 7.03 -9.92 1.14
N ILE A 96 7.25 -8.77 1.76
CA ILE A 96 6.98 -8.57 3.18
C ILE A 96 5.47 -8.42 3.36
N GLU A 97 4.80 -9.51 3.77
CA GLU A 97 3.46 -9.43 4.35
C GLU A 97 3.57 -8.83 5.76
N ASN A 98 3.03 -7.63 5.94
CA ASN A 98 2.91 -7.02 7.26
C ASN A 98 1.80 -7.72 8.06
N LYS A 99 2.15 -8.74 8.86
CA LYS A 99 1.30 -9.17 9.97
C LYS A 99 1.62 -8.32 11.20
N LYS A 100 0.70 -7.45 11.58
CA LYS A 100 0.67 -6.84 12.92
C LYS A 100 0.45 -7.95 13.93
N ASN A 101 1.38 -8.12 14.88
CA ASN A 101 1.12 -8.86 16.10
C ASN A 101 0.98 -7.84 17.23
N ASP A 102 -0.19 -7.87 17.87
CA ASP A 102 -0.52 -7.12 19.06
C ASP A 102 0.20 -7.72 20.29
N ASN A 103 0.67 -6.84 21.17
CA ASN A 103 1.09 -7.06 22.57
C ASN A 103 2.49 -7.66 22.82
N VAL A 104 3.47 -6.80 23.13
CA VAL A 104 4.32 -6.87 24.34
C VAL A 104 4.74 -5.43 24.70
N GLU A 105 4.53 -5.06 25.95
CA GLU A 105 4.98 -3.80 26.56
C GLU A 105 6.52 -3.79 26.68
N ASP A 106 7.20 -2.96 25.90
CA ASP A 106 8.57 -2.51 26.20
C ASP A 106 8.58 -0.98 26.13
N ALA A 107 8.05 -0.37 27.18
CA ALA A 107 8.05 1.07 27.37
C ALA A 107 9.42 1.56 27.88
N GLU A 108 10.49 1.36 27.12
CA GLU A 108 11.79 2.02 27.39
C GLU A 108 12.53 2.50 26.12
N ASP A 109 11.81 2.79 25.04
CA ASP A 109 12.37 3.49 23.88
C ASP A 109 11.85 4.94 23.81
N LEU A 110 11.98 5.66 24.92
CA LEU A 110 11.78 7.11 25.00
C LEU A 110 13.00 7.80 24.36
N LYS A 111 13.06 7.73 23.03
CA LYS A 111 14.09 8.38 22.21
C LYS A 111 13.93 9.89 22.30
N ASP A 112 14.86 10.50 23.02
CA ASP A 112 15.26 11.91 23.04
C ASP A 112 14.16 12.96 22.78
N LEU A 113 13.66 13.56 23.88
CA LEU A 113 12.70 14.67 23.88
C LEU A 113 13.37 16.05 23.70
N SER A 114 14.59 16.11 23.16
CA SER A 114 15.35 17.35 22.96
C SER A 114 14.61 18.41 22.12
N PHE A 115 13.63 18.01 21.30
CA PHE A 115 12.78 18.91 20.52
C PHE A 115 11.83 19.78 21.35
N LEU A 116 11.47 19.37 22.57
CA LEU A 116 10.63 20.16 23.48
C LEU A 116 11.39 21.31 24.15
N LYS A 117 12.72 21.34 24.03
CA LYS A 117 13.56 22.32 24.74
C LYS A 117 13.60 23.70 24.07
N ASN A 118 12.94 23.84 22.91
CA ASN A 118 12.89 25.07 22.11
C ASN A 118 11.46 25.60 21.89
N ILE A 119 10.51 25.21 22.74
CA ILE A 119 9.17 25.84 22.85
C ILE A 119 9.06 26.52 24.21
#